data_AF-A0A0N4Z9L3-F1
#
_entry.id   AF-A0A0N4Z9L3-F1
#
_cell.length_a   1.000
_cell.length_b   1.000
_cell.length_c   1.000
_cell.angle_alpha   90.00
_cell.angle_beta   90.00
_cell.angle_gamma   90.00
#
_symmetry.space_group_name_H-M   'P 1'
#
loop_
_entity.id
_entity.type
_entity.pdbx_description
1 polymer ?
#
loop_
_entity_poly.entity_id
_entity_poly.type
_entity_poly.pdbx_seq_one_letter_code
_entity_poly.pdbx_strand_id
1 'polypeptide(L)'
;MFIKLIVSKEKQSLPLKTVELNCFYPNKNGTVYTSLSLSVSNKDENVKNVSLPNCKYEILNETYTGSSLKKEELGQVFYHQWSCKSANNKDSYCMLVHNCIIFDGKGNQKEIIDDNGCSNDKNFIENLEYPSNLMVRQKSSLTKFKEKYLLTFRCQISLTFKEMNDKECEKPNCYT
;
A
#
# COMPACT_ATOMS: atom_id res chain seq x y z
N MET A 1 -3.82 -3.85 -3.70
CA MET A 1 -4.19 -2.76 -2.77
C MET A 1 -3.89 -1.40 -3.38
N PHE A 2 -4.68 -0.37 -3.08
CA PHE A 2 -4.41 1.00 -3.58
C PHE A 2 -4.62 2.05 -2.48
N ILE A 3 -3.87 3.14 -2.53
CA ILE A 3 -4.05 4.30 -1.65
C ILE A 3 -3.74 5.60 -2.41
N LYS A 4 -4.39 6.70 -2.01
CA LYS A 4 -4.22 8.02 -2.60
C LYS A 4 -3.59 8.97 -1.59
N LEU A 5 -2.60 9.73 -2.03
CA LEU A 5 -1.90 10.77 -1.26
C LEU A 5 -1.95 12.08 -2.04
N ILE A 6 -2.46 13.13 -1.40
CA ILE A 6 -2.48 14.48 -1.96
C ILE A 6 -1.19 15.20 -1.56
N VAL A 7 -0.39 15.62 -2.53
CA VAL A 7 0.85 16.36 -2.28
C VAL A 7 0.63 17.85 -2.51
N SER A 8 0.87 18.67 -1.48
CA SER A 8 0.75 20.13 -1.57
C SER A 8 2.09 20.86 -1.38
N LYS A 9 2.22 22.02 -2.01
CA LYS A 9 3.27 22.99 -1.66
C LYS A 9 3.08 23.45 -0.22
N GLU A 10 4.20 23.75 0.44
CA GLU A 10 4.30 24.34 1.78
C GLU A 10 3.30 25.50 1.94
N LYS A 11 2.83 25.67 3.17
CA LYS A 11 1.79 26.59 3.61
C LYS A 11 2.20 28.07 3.42
N GLN A 12 2.30 28.55 2.19
CA GLN A 12 2.18 29.99 1.94
C GLN A 12 0.74 30.38 2.26
N SER A 13 0.58 31.36 3.16
CA SER A 13 -0.69 31.97 3.54
C SER A 13 -1.35 32.62 2.32
N LEU A 14 -2.00 31.82 1.47
CA LEU A 14 -2.91 32.33 0.46
C LEU A 14 -4.20 32.76 1.19
N PRO A 15 -4.81 33.89 0.79
CA PRO A 15 -6.07 34.34 1.37
C PRO A 15 -7.10 33.22 1.26
N LEU A 16 -7.80 32.95 2.37
CA LEU A 16 -8.84 31.94 2.45
C LEU A 16 -9.98 32.35 1.49
N LYS A 17 -10.01 31.78 0.28
CA LYS A 17 -11.21 31.84 -0.57
C LYS A 17 -12.11 30.70 -0.13
N THR A 18 -13.12 31.03 0.67
CA THR A 18 -14.21 30.12 1.00
C THR A 18 -15.07 29.93 -0.25
N VAL A 19 -15.07 28.72 -0.80
CA VAL A 19 -16.00 28.32 -1.85
C VAL A 19 -16.99 27.36 -1.21
N GLU A 20 -18.25 27.76 -1.17
CA GLU A 20 -19.35 26.93 -0.70
C GLU A 20 -19.70 25.92 -1.79
N LEU A 21 -19.35 24.65 -1.56
CA LEU A 21 -19.61 23.54 -2.50
C LEU A 21 -20.85 22.79 -2.03
N ASN A 22 -21.99 23.07 -2.67
CA ASN A 22 -23.20 22.27 -2.50
C ASN A 22 -23.17 21.05 -3.43
N CYS A 23 -22.53 19.98 -2.95
CA CYS A 23 -22.55 18.68 -3.63
C CYS A 23 -23.84 17.94 -3.27
N PHE A 24 -24.82 17.92 -4.18
CA PHE A 24 -25.97 17.03 -4.07
C PHE A 24 -25.61 15.67 -4.67
N TYR A 25 -25.45 14.66 -3.81
CA TYR A 25 -25.37 13.27 -4.25
C TYR A 25 -26.78 12.69 -4.34
N PRO A 26 -27.28 12.33 -5.54
CA PRO A 26 -28.53 11.60 -5.63
C PRO A 26 -28.34 10.23 -4.95
N ASN A 27 -29.24 9.88 -4.03
CA ASN A 27 -29.26 8.60 -3.33
C ASN A 27 -29.36 7.46 -4.35
N LYS A 28 -28.22 6.90 -4.74
CA LYS A 28 -28.16 5.59 -5.39
C LYS A 28 -28.08 4.56 -4.27
N ASN A 29 -29.24 4.04 -3.88
CA ASN A 29 -29.33 2.76 -3.19
C ASN A 29 -28.85 1.68 -4.18
N GLY A 30 -27.55 1.46 -4.19
CA GLY A 30 -26.91 0.42 -4.97
C GLY A 30 -25.72 -0.08 -4.18
N THR A 31 -25.92 -1.13 -3.39
CA THR A 31 -24.81 -1.84 -2.77
C THR A 31 -23.96 -2.43 -3.88
N VAL A 32 -22.81 -1.82 -4.16
CA VAL A 32 -21.84 -2.37 -5.11
C VAL A 32 -21.10 -3.48 -4.38
N TYR A 33 -21.57 -4.71 -4.56
CA TYR A 33 -20.77 -5.88 -4.25
C TYR A 33 -19.80 -6.11 -5.41
N THR A 34 -18.54 -5.77 -5.23
CA THR A 34 -17.49 -6.28 -6.12
C THR A 34 -17.20 -7.72 -5.69
N SER A 35 -17.83 -8.71 -6.34
CA SER A 35 -17.38 -10.09 -6.24
C SER A 35 -16.11 -10.26 -7.05
N LEU A 36 -14.96 -10.25 -6.39
CA LEU A 36 -13.71 -10.70 -6.98
C LEU A 36 -13.73 -12.23 -7.04
N SER A 37 -14.04 -12.79 -8.21
CA SER A 37 -13.86 -14.21 -8.48
C SER A 37 -12.37 -14.48 -8.70
N LEU A 38 -11.65 -14.84 -7.63
CA LEU A 38 -10.31 -15.42 -7.75
C LEU A 38 -10.51 -16.87 -8.21
N SER A 39 -10.07 -17.17 -9.43
CA SER A 39 -9.94 -18.55 -9.89
C SER A 39 -8.79 -19.22 -9.11
N VAL A 40 -9.13 -19.83 -7.98
CA VAL A 40 -8.20 -20.70 -7.27
C VAL A 40 -8.11 -22.00 -8.06
N SER A 41 -6.97 -22.24 -8.70
CA SER A 41 -6.68 -23.53 -9.32
C SER A 41 -6.37 -24.53 -8.19
N ASN A 42 -7.43 -25.11 -7.62
CA ASN A 42 -7.32 -26.11 -6.56
C ASN A 42 -6.85 -27.44 -7.16
N LYS A 43 -5.56 -27.72 -7.07
CA LYS A 43 -5.05 -29.10 -7.04
C LYS A 43 -4.56 -29.38 -5.62
N ASP A 44 -5.49 -29.71 -4.72
CA ASP A 44 -5.30 -30.71 -3.66
C ASP A 44 -6.53 -30.76 -2.73
N GLU A 45 -7.17 -31.93 -2.69
CA GLU A 45 -8.25 -32.26 -1.75
C GLU A 45 -7.66 -32.53 -0.37
N ASN A 46 -7.40 -31.47 0.42
CA ASN A 46 -7.33 -31.51 1.90
C ASN A 46 -7.24 -30.09 2.50
N VAL A 47 -8.08 -29.17 2.04
CA VAL A 47 -8.08 -27.79 2.54
C VAL A 47 -8.84 -27.74 3.87
N LYS A 48 -8.12 -27.76 4.99
CA LYS A 48 -8.63 -27.22 6.26
C LYS A 48 -9.24 -25.84 5.97
N ASN A 49 -10.43 -25.54 6.48
CA ASN A 49 -11.06 -24.22 6.36
C ASN A 49 -10.14 -23.14 6.96
N VAL A 50 -9.20 -22.61 6.16
CA VAL A 50 -8.35 -21.50 6.56
C VAL A 50 -8.88 -20.25 5.88
N SER A 51 -9.38 -19.32 6.68
CA SER A 51 -9.80 -18.00 6.21
C SER A 51 -8.59 -17.16 5.84
N LEU A 52 -8.65 -16.49 4.69
CA LEU A 52 -7.65 -15.49 4.30
C LEU A 52 -7.59 -14.35 5.33
N PRO A 53 -6.40 -13.80 5.62
CA PRO A 53 -6.25 -12.68 6.56
C PRO A 53 -6.79 -11.38 5.94
N ASN A 54 -7.24 -10.47 6.81
CA ASN A 54 -7.67 -9.14 6.39
C ASN A 54 -6.47 -8.20 6.30
N CYS A 55 -6.19 -7.68 5.10
CA CYS A 55 -5.02 -6.84 4.84
C CYS A 55 -5.37 -5.36 4.67
N LYS A 56 -4.51 -4.48 5.18
CA LYS A 56 -4.63 -3.02 5.12
C LYS A 56 -3.32 -2.39 4.64
N TYR A 57 -3.44 -1.33 3.84
CA TYR A 57 -2.33 -0.53 3.34
C TYR A 57 -2.54 0.92 3.78
N GLU A 58 -1.52 1.51 4.41
CA GLU A 58 -1.56 2.85 4.99
C GLU A 58 -0.33 3.66 4.59
N ILE A 59 -0.53 4.98 4.52
CA ILE A 59 0.54 5.97 4.54
C ILE A 59 0.51 6.64 5.91
N LEU A 60 1.65 6.73 6.58
CA LEU A 60 1.81 7.27 7.94
C LEU A 60 2.74 8.49 7.94
N ASN A 61 2.51 9.42 8.88
CA ASN A 61 3.36 10.58 9.11
C ASN A 61 4.48 10.28 10.11
N GLU A 62 5.63 10.94 9.95
CA GLU A 62 6.75 11.03 10.92
C GLU A 62 7.47 9.71 11.28
N THR A 63 6.73 8.64 11.56
CA THR A 63 7.22 7.32 11.99
C THR A 63 6.31 6.19 11.51
N TYR A 64 6.77 4.94 11.66
CA TYR A 64 5.98 3.73 11.39
C TYR A 64 4.81 3.50 12.37
N THR A 65 4.69 4.31 13.41
CA THR A 65 3.58 4.27 14.39
C THR A 65 2.78 5.57 14.37
N GLY A 66 3.02 6.44 13.38
CA GLY A 66 2.33 7.70 13.24
C GLY A 66 0.86 7.54 12.85
N SER A 67 0.20 8.67 12.70
CA SER A 67 -1.17 8.75 12.23
C SER A 67 -1.26 8.56 10.71
N SER A 68 -2.38 7.99 10.24
CA SER A 68 -2.59 7.81 8.80
C SER A 68 -2.80 9.15 8.09
N LEU A 69 -2.09 9.34 6.99
CA LEU A 69 -2.13 10.53 6.16
C LEU A 69 -2.97 10.33 4.90
N LYS A 70 -3.65 11.43 4.53
CA LYS A 70 -4.27 11.59 3.20
C LYS A 70 -3.63 12.74 2.40
N LYS A 71 -2.82 13.56 3.06
CA LYS A 71 -2.18 14.75 2.50
C LYS A 71 -0.79 14.90 3.11
N GLU A 72 0.18 15.29 2.29
CA GLU A 72 1.55 15.55 2.72
C GLU A 72 2.14 16.79 2.01
N GLU A 73 3.12 17.43 2.63
CA GLU A 73 3.83 18.56 2.01
C GLU A 73 5.02 18.11 1.14
N LEU A 74 5.38 18.93 0.15
CA LEU A 74 6.55 18.68 -0.69
C LEU A 74 7.84 18.67 0.14
N GLY A 75 8.77 17.79 -0.25
CA GLY A 75 10.05 17.65 0.44
C GLY A 75 9.98 16.88 1.76
N GLN A 76 8.80 16.46 2.21
CA GLN A 76 8.65 15.62 3.39
C GLN A 76 8.79 14.14 3.07
N VAL A 77 9.03 13.39 4.15
CA VAL A 77 9.13 11.93 4.15
C VAL A 77 7.86 11.35 4.75
N PHE A 78 7.41 10.25 4.20
CA PHE A 78 6.22 9.53 4.65
C PHE A 78 6.50 8.04 4.66
N TYR A 79 5.64 7.26 5.30
CA TYR A 79 5.91 5.84 5.57
C TYR A 79 4.79 4.98 5.01
N HIS A 80 5.13 4.06 4.13
CA HIS A 80 4.25 3.00 3.67
C HIS A 80 4.20 1.87 4.69
N GLN A 81 2.99 1.36 4.96
CA GLN A 81 2.80 0.18 5.78
C GLN A 81 1.70 -0.73 5.22
N TRP A 82 2.06 -1.97 4.90
CA TRP A 82 1.15 -3.06 4.61
C TRP A 82 1.08 -3.97 5.83
N SER A 83 -0.13 -4.33 6.25
CA SER A 83 -0.34 -5.21 7.40
C SER A 83 -1.51 -6.15 7.15
N CYS A 84 -1.39 -7.40 7.55
CA CYS A 84 -2.48 -8.38 7.51
C CYS A 84 -2.78 -8.90 8.92
N LYS A 85 -4.06 -9.12 9.21
CA LYS A 85 -4.53 -9.72 10.47
C LYS A 85 -5.24 -11.04 10.18
N SER A 86 -4.70 -12.13 10.69
CA SER A 86 -5.32 -13.46 10.63
C SER A 86 -6.56 -13.51 11.51
N ALA A 87 -7.65 -14.10 11.03
CA ALA A 87 -8.90 -14.21 11.80
C ALA A 87 -8.72 -15.01 13.10
N ASN A 88 -7.76 -15.94 13.11
CA ASN A 88 -7.50 -16.85 14.23
C ASN A 88 -6.24 -16.49 15.02
N ASN A 89 -5.64 -15.31 14.80
CA ASN A 89 -4.37 -14.87 15.39
C ASN A 89 -3.22 -15.88 15.25
N LYS A 90 -3.29 -16.74 14.23
CA LYS A 90 -2.21 -17.65 13.85
C LYS A 90 -1.51 -17.07 12.63
N ASP A 91 -0.21 -16.82 12.77
CA ASP A 91 0.68 -16.39 11.70
C ASP A 91 1.02 -17.59 10.79
N SER A 92 0.01 -18.05 10.06
CA SER A 92 0.11 -19.17 9.12
C SER A 92 0.42 -18.72 7.69
N TYR A 93 0.59 -17.41 7.48
CA TYR A 93 0.79 -16.81 6.17
C TYR A 93 2.05 -15.96 6.13
N CYS A 94 2.64 -15.93 4.94
CA CYS A 94 3.72 -15.05 4.56
C CYS A 94 3.21 -14.02 3.56
N MET A 95 3.42 -12.74 3.87
CA MET A 95 3.05 -11.64 2.98
C MET A 95 4.27 -11.17 2.19
N LEU A 96 4.10 -11.04 0.87
CA LEU A 96 5.03 -10.40 -0.04
C LEU A 96 4.35 -9.20 -0.69
N VAL A 97 5.04 -8.06 -0.78
CA VAL A 97 4.55 -6.88 -1.51
C VAL A 97 5.35 -6.73 -2.80
N HIS A 98 4.67 -6.64 -3.94
CA HIS A 98 5.29 -6.58 -5.27
C HIS A 98 4.42 -5.78 -6.25
N ASN A 99 4.96 -5.49 -7.44
CA ASN A 99 4.31 -4.75 -8.53
C ASN A 99 3.63 -3.46 -8.04
N CYS A 100 4.41 -2.60 -7.39
CA CYS A 100 3.93 -1.29 -6.96
C CYS A 100 4.09 -0.27 -8.08
N ILE A 101 2.97 0.34 -8.48
CA ILE A 101 2.91 1.41 -9.48
C ILE A 101 2.43 2.69 -8.81
N ILE A 102 3.13 3.79 -9.09
CA ILE A 102 2.71 5.14 -8.72
C ILE A 102 2.10 5.84 -9.94
N PHE A 103 0.96 6.50 -9.74
CA PHE A 103 0.29 7.35 -10.73
C PHE A 103 0.30 8.79 -10.24
N ASP A 104 0.61 9.74 -11.10
CA ASP A 104 0.75 11.15 -10.72
C ASP A 104 -0.55 11.98 -10.87
N GLY A 105 -1.62 11.34 -11.36
CA GLY A 105 -2.91 11.97 -11.64
C GLY A 105 -2.94 12.82 -12.92
N LYS A 106 -1.81 12.99 -13.60
CA LYS A 106 -1.66 13.70 -14.88
C LYS A 106 -1.53 12.74 -16.07
N GLY A 107 -1.69 11.44 -15.83
CA GLY A 107 -1.60 10.38 -16.84
C GLY A 107 -0.26 9.65 -16.87
N ASN A 108 0.72 10.07 -16.07
CA ASN A 108 1.99 9.34 -15.97
C ASN A 108 1.89 8.25 -14.89
N GLN A 109 2.55 7.13 -15.16
CA GLN A 109 2.72 6.04 -14.20
C GLN A 109 4.15 5.53 -14.23
N LYS A 110 4.62 5.01 -13.10
CA LYS A 110 5.94 4.39 -12.97
C LYS A 110 5.88 3.22 -12.01
N GLU A 111 6.55 2.12 -12.34
CA GLU A 111 6.78 1.04 -11.39
C GLU A 111 7.89 1.43 -10.41
N ILE A 112 7.58 1.35 -9.12
CA ILE A 112 8.49 1.69 -8.01
C ILE A 112 8.98 0.45 -7.27
N ILE A 113 8.21 -0.64 -7.27
CA ILE A 113 8.61 -1.97 -6.80
C ILE A 113 8.27 -2.98 -7.90
N ASP A 114 9.23 -3.80 -8.30
CA ASP A 114 9.09 -4.82 -9.35
C ASP A 114 8.26 -6.03 -8.90
N ASP A 115 8.16 -7.03 -9.78
CA ASP A 115 7.45 -8.30 -9.55
C ASP A 115 8.10 -9.20 -8.48
N ASN A 116 9.39 -9.03 -8.22
CA ASN A 116 10.13 -9.75 -7.18
C ASN A 116 10.05 -9.06 -5.80
N GLY A 117 9.48 -7.85 -5.73
CA GLY A 117 9.39 -7.08 -4.50
C GLY A 117 10.60 -6.17 -4.24
N CYS A 118 11.38 -5.87 -5.27
CA CYS A 118 12.58 -5.03 -5.22
C CYS A 118 12.34 -3.62 -5.75
N SER A 119 13.03 -2.63 -5.18
CA SER A 119 12.84 -1.24 -5.58
C SER A 119 13.53 -0.90 -6.91
N ASN A 120 12.76 -0.33 -7.83
CA ASN A 120 13.24 0.23 -9.10
C ASN A 120 13.72 1.68 -8.96
N ASP A 121 13.41 2.36 -7.86
CA ASP A 121 13.83 3.75 -7.60
C ASP A 121 14.14 3.98 -6.12
N LYS A 122 15.34 3.57 -5.71
CA LYS A 122 15.84 3.66 -4.33
C LYS A 122 15.89 5.09 -3.77
N ASN A 123 15.91 6.11 -4.63
CA ASN A 123 15.86 7.50 -4.19
C ASN A 123 14.44 7.93 -3.76
N PHE A 124 13.41 7.23 -4.24
CA PHE A 124 12.02 7.49 -3.89
C PHE A 124 11.56 6.56 -2.76
N ILE A 125 11.80 5.26 -2.91
CA ILE A 125 11.45 4.20 -1.96
C ILE A 125 12.57 3.16 -1.95
N GLU A 126 13.15 2.82 -0.80
CA GLU A 126 14.16 1.77 -0.72
C GLU A 126 13.56 0.35 -0.80
N ASN A 127 14.39 -0.69 -0.76
CA ASN A 127 13.91 -2.08 -0.70
C ASN A 127 13.07 -2.32 0.55
N LEU A 128 11.91 -2.97 0.42
CA LEU A 128 10.92 -3.05 1.50
C LEU A 128 11.44 -3.78 2.75
N GLU A 129 11.12 -3.27 3.93
CA GLU A 129 11.41 -3.93 5.21
C GLU A 129 10.28 -4.87 5.60
N TYR A 130 10.63 -6.05 6.13
CA TYR A 130 9.68 -7.07 6.62
C TYR A 130 9.86 -7.27 8.13
N PRO A 131 9.33 -6.38 9.00
CA PRO A 131 9.41 -6.53 10.46
C PRO A 131 8.75 -7.80 11.00
N SER A 132 7.73 -8.32 10.29
CA SER A 132 7.10 -9.61 10.62
C SER A 132 6.53 -10.25 9.36
N ASN A 133 6.12 -11.51 9.46
CA ASN A 133 5.58 -12.30 8.35
C ASN A 133 4.33 -11.65 7.70
N LEU A 134 3.60 -10.81 8.44
CA LEU A 134 2.38 -10.14 8.00
C LEU A 134 2.46 -8.61 8.10
N MET A 135 3.67 -8.06 8.23
CA MET A 135 3.90 -6.61 8.25
C MET A 135 5.07 -6.25 7.35
N VAL A 136 4.82 -5.33 6.43
CA VAL A 136 5.83 -4.78 5.51
C VAL A 136 5.76 -3.26 5.60
N ARG A 137 6.92 -2.61 5.60
CA ARG A 137 6.98 -1.15 5.72
C ARG A 137 8.16 -0.58 4.96
N GLN A 138 8.05 0.67 4.56
CA GLN A 138 9.19 1.42 4.01
C GLN A 138 8.95 2.92 4.05
N LYS A 139 10.01 3.69 4.26
CA LYS A 139 10.08 5.15 4.11
C LYS A 139 10.10 5.54 2.63
N SER A 140 9.43 6.63 2.30
CA SER A 140 9.50 7.25 0.98
C SER A 140 9.64 8.77 1.08
N SER A 141 10.16 9.38 0.02
CA SER A 141 10.49 10.80 -0.01
C SER A 141 9.94 11.50 -1.24
N LEU A 142 9.32 12.67 -1.03
CA LEU A 142 8.77 13.49 -2.10
C LEU A 142 9.78 14.47 -2.70
N THR A 143 11.07 14.36 -2.39
CA THR A 143 12.13 15.29 -2.86
C THR A 143 12.23 15.40 -4.38
N LYS A 144 11.84 14.36 -5.12
CA LYS A 144 11.85 14.37 -6.60
C LYS A 144 10.69 15.16 -7.21
N PHE A 145 9.64 15.44 -6.45
CA PHE A 145 8.44 16.09 -6.98
C PHE A 145 8.57 17.62 -6.88
N LYS A 146 8.45 18.32 -8.02
CA LYS A 146 8.62 19.78 -8.11
C LYS A 146 7.31 20.57 -8.16
N GLU A 147 6.17 19.89 -8.19
CA GLU A 147 4.83 20.46 -8.36
C GLU A 147 3.80 19.76 -7.45
N LYS A 148 2.55 20.23 -7.43
CA LYS A 148 1.45 19.54 -6.75
C LYS A 148 1.07 18.27 -7.53
N TYR A 149 0.92 17.16 -6.83
CA TYR A 149 0.54 15.87 -7.41
C TYR A 149 -0.57 15.21 -6.61
N LEU A 150 -1.45 14.49 -7.30
CA LEU A 150 -2.32 13.50 -6.67
C LEU A 150 -1.67 12.14 -6.92
N LEU A 151 -0.89 11.67 -5.96
CA LEU A 151 -0.20 10.40 -6.07
C LEU A 151 -1.18 9.27 -5.73
N THR A 152 -1.38 8.34 -6.64
CA THR A 152 -2.08 7.08 -6.35
C THR A 152 -1.08 5.96 -6.40
N PHE A 153 -0.95 5.21 -5.31
CA PHE A 153 -0.12 4.01 -5.25
C PHE A 153 -1.00 2.79 -5.42
N ARG A 154 -0.59 1.85 -6.26
CA ARG A 154 -1.24 0.56 -6.46
C ARG A 154 -0.19 -0.53 -6.36
N CYS A 155 -0.25 -1.34 -5.32
CA CYS A 155 0.64 -2.47 -5.11
C CYS A 155 -0.14 -3.78 -5.10
N GLN A 156 0.48 -4.87 -5.52
CA GLN A 156 -0.03 -6.21 -5.32
C GLN A 156 0.57 -6.80 -4.05
N ILE A 157 -0.17 -7.74 -3.44
CA ILE A 157 0.34 -8.54 -2.34
C ILE A 157 0.09 -10.01 -2.66
N SER A 158 1.05 -10.85 -2.31
CA SER A 158 0.93 -12.30 -2.36
C SER A 158 0.93 -12.85 -0.94
N LEU A 159 0.05 -13.82 -0.68
CA LEU A 159 -0.06 -14.52 0.59
C LEU A 159 0.19 -16.00 0.35
N THR A 160 1.27 -16.53 0.92
CA THR A 160 1.62 -17.95 0.85
C THR A 160 1.46 -18.59 2.21
N PHE A 161 1.12 -19.88 2.25
CA PHE A 161 1.09 -20.62 3.50
C PHE A 161 2.51 -20.84 4.00
N LYS A 162 2.67 -20.71 5.32
CA LYS A 162 3.92 -21.01 5.99
C LYS A 162 4.06 -22.52 6.12
N GLU A 163 5.20 -23.06 5.68
CA GLU A 163 5.54 -24.47 5.91
C GLU A 163 5.68 -24.75 7.40
N MET A 164 5.37 -25.98 7.83
CA MET A 164 5.29 -26.35 9.25
C MET A 164 6.60 -26.13 10.03
N ASN A 165 7.75 -26.13 9.35
CA ASN A 165 9.06 -26.01 9.97
C ASN A 165 9.66 -24.60 9.90
N ASP A 166 9.09 -23.72 9.08
CA ASP A 166 9.64 -22.38 8.91
C ASP A 166 9.15 -21.46 10.02
N LYS A 167 10.09 -20.71 10.61
CA LYS A 167 9.78 -19.69 11.62
C LYS A 167 9.61 -18.30 10.98
N GLU A 168 10.35 -18.02 9.92
CA GLU A 168 10.32 -16.75 9.18
C GLU A 168 10.02 -17.00 7.71
N CYS A 169 9.36 -16.02 7.08
CA CYS A 169 9.09 -16.05 5.65
C CYS A 169 10.33 -15.68 4.83
N GLU A 170 10.43 -16.28 3.65
CA GLU A 170 11.40 -15.84 2.65
C GLU A 170 11.13 -14.39 2.25
N LYS A 171 12.21 -13.61 2.11
CA LYS A 171 12.17 -12.19 1.75
C LYS A 171 12.76 -12.00 0.35
N PRO A 172 12.35 -10.97 -0.39
CA PRO A 172 12.96 -10.63 -1.67
C PRO A 172 14.48 -10.53 -1.59
N ASN A 173 15.18 -11.18 -2.52
CA ASN A 173 16.62 -11.02 -2.68
C ASN A 173 16.92 -9.82 -3.59
N CYS A 174 16.94 -8.63 -3.00
CA CYS A 174 17.17 -7.39 -3.74
C CYS A 174 18.61 -6.94 -3.61
N TYR A 175 19.39 -7.10 -4.68
CA TYR A 175 20.77 -6.62 -4.71
C TYR A 175 20.85 -5.09 -4.57
N THR A 176 21.90 -4.62 -3.90
CA THR A 176 22.20 -3.19 -3.66
C THR A 176 22.64 -2.47 -4.91
#